data_AF-A0A954QMT7-F1
#
_entry.id   AF-A0A954QMT7-F1
#
_cell.length_a   1.000
_cell.length_b   1.000
_cell.length_c   1.000
_cell.angle_alpha   90.00
_cell.angle_beta   90.00
_cell.angle_gamma   90.00
#
_symmetry.space_group_name_H-M   'P 1'
#
loop_
_entity.id
_entity.type
_entity.pdbx_description
1 polymer ?
#
loop_
_entity_poly.entity_id
_entity_poly.type
_entity_poly.pdbx_seq_one_letter_code
_entity_poly.pdbx_strand_id
1 'polypeptide(L)'
;MAKAQVASGKSAKLTKQMTSDDVSLQRPAAEFLYADELAALEHASASEPRPPGWRLTPRATLSFVLDDESLGIAQKFVGRRAFLERCIVSLATNRGLMLIGEPGTAKSYLSELLAAAISGDSTLTIQG
;
A
#
# COMPACT_ATOMS: atom_id res chain seq x y z
N MET A 1 -38.17 50.71 6.69
CA MET A 1 -38.18 49.28 6.31
C MET A 1 -37.28 48.52 7.30
N ALA A 2 -37.91 47.80 8.24
CA ALA A 2 -37.52 46.55 8.91
C ALA A 2 -36.13 46.33 9.58
N LYS A 3 -36.15 46.32 10.94
CA LYS A 3 -35.60 45.35 11.94
C LYS A 3 -34.46 44.37 11.57
N ALA A 4 -33.47 44.21 12.46
CA ALA A 4 -33.31 43.07 13.41
C ALA A 4 -31.84 42.81 13.83
N GLN A 5 -31.64 42.44 15.10
CA GLN A 5 -30.41 41.92 15.72
C GLN A 5 -29.99 40.55 15.13
N VAL A 6 -28.73 40.12 15.36
CA VAL A 6 -28.33 38.91 16.13
C VAL A 6 -26.89 38.44 15.80
N ALA A 7 -26.10 38.35 16.86
CA ALA A 7 -25.04 37.39 17.26
C ALA A 7 -24.03 36.74 16.28
N SER A 8 -22.76 36.85 16.73
CA SER A 8 -21.81 35.74 16.98
C SER A 8 -21.18 34.96 15.83
N GLY A 9 -19.84 34.85 15.87
CA GLY A 9 -19.11 33.80 15.16
C GLY A 9 -17.64 34.11 14.89
N LYS A 10 -16.81 34.31 15.93
CA LYS A 10 -15.36 34.16 15.82
C LYS A 10 -15.05 32.71 15.42
N SER A 11 -14.23 32.48 14.39
CA SER A 11 -13.54 31.20 14.24
C SER A 11 -12.07 31.45 13.92
N ALA A 12 -11.26 31.36 14.97
CA ALA A 12 -9.81 31.37 14.92
C ALA A 12 -9.31 29.94 15.12
N LYS A 13 -8.37 29.53 14.25
CA LYS A 13 -7.40 28.42 14.37
C LYS A 13 -7.94 27.00 14.48
N LEU A 14 -7.43 26.11 13.62
CA LEU A 14 -7.22 24.71 13.97
C LEU A 14 -5.87 24.21 13.44
N THR A 15 -4.83 24.50 14.22
CA THR A 15 -3.59 23.72 14.24
C THR A 15 -3.95 22.45 15.02
N LYS A 16 -4.25 21.34 14.34
CA LYS A 16 -4.60 20.09 15.02
C LYS A 16 -3.33 19.45 15.58
N GLN A 17 -3.05 19.71 16.85
CA GLN A 17 -2.18 18.87 17.66
C GLN A 17 -2.82 17.47 17.75
N MET A 18 -2.16 16.43 17.24
CA MET A 18 -2.57 15.05 17.43
C MET A 18 -2.19 14.63 18.86
N THR A 19 -3.20 14.54 19.72
CA THR A 19 -3.11 13.88 21.03
C THR A 19 -3.22 12.37 20.86
N SER A 20 -2.47 11.64 21.66
CA SER A 20 -2.14 10.22 21.56
C SER A 20 -3.24 9.22 21.97
N ASP A 21 -4.51 9.43 21.60
CA ASP A 21 -5.62 8.52 21.99
C ASP A 21 -6.78 8.49 20.97
N ASP A 22 -6.48 8.42 19.67
CA ASP A 22 -7.47 8.01 18.66
C ASP A 22 -7.04 6.64 18.14
N VAL A 23 -7.50 5.57 18.80
CA VAL A 23 -7.25 4.20 18.33
C VAL A 23 -8.01 4.05 17.01
N SER A 24 -7.30 4.24 15.89
CA SER A 24 -7.82 3.93 14.57
C SER A 24 -8.20 2.44 14.57
N LEU A 25 -9.50 2.16 14.67
CA LEU A 25 -10.07 0.80 14.67
C LEU A 25 -9.75 0.00 13.40
N GLN A 26 -9.25 0.69 12.36
CA GLN A 26 -8.87 0.10 11.08
C GLN A 26 -7.35 0.13 10.90
N ARG A 27 -6.81 -0.99 10.42
CA ARG A 27 -5.43 -1.10 9.96
C ARG A 27 -5.22 -0.08 8.82
N PRO A 28 -4.13 0.72 8.84
CA PRO A 28 -3.79 1.59 7.72
C PRO A 28 -3.41 0.76 6.48
N ALA A 29 -3.59 1.35 5.29
CA ALA A 29 -3.21 0.71 4.03
C ALA A 29 -1.72 0.35 3.99
N ALA A 30 -1.38 -0.69 3.23
CA ALA A 30 -0.01 -1.22 3.15
C ALA A 30 1.06 -0.17 2.81
N GLU A 31 0.77 0.79 1.93
CA GLU A 31 1.69 1.87 1.55
C GLU A 31 2.03 2.83 2.71
N PHE A 32 1.14 2.98 3.69
CA PHE A 32 1.40 3.76 4.89
C PHE A 32 2.05 2.90 5.97
N LEU A 33 1.61 1.65 6.12
CA LEU A 33 2.14 0.74 7.13
C LEU A 33 3.62 0.37 6.86
N TYR A 34 3.99 0.24 5.58
CA TYR A 34 5.32 -0.20 5.15
C TYR A 34 6.05 0.88 4.33
N ALA A 35 5.77 2.16 4.60
CA ALA A 35 6.31 3.29 3.84
C ALA A 35 7.85 3.27 3.76
N ASP A 36 8.50 3.01 4.91
CA ASP A 36 9.97 2.99 5.01
C ASP A 36 10.58 1.83 4.20
N GLU A 37 9.96 0.65 4.25
CA GLU A 37 10.42 -0.53 3.51
C GLU A 37 10.26 -0.35 1.99
N LEU A 38 9.12 0.22 1.55
CA LEU A 38 8.88 0.54 0.15
C LEU A 38 9.88 1.57 -0.38
N ALA A 39 10.18 2.61 0.41
CA ALA A 39 11.18 3.60 0.06
C ALA A 39 12.59 2.99 -0.02
N ALA A 40 12.97 2.14 0.94
CA ALA A 40 14.26 1.45 0.95
C ALA A 40 14.45 0.58 -0.30
N LEU A 41 13.42 -0.19 -0.68
CA LEU A 41 13.43 -1.00 -1.90
C LEU A 41 13.48 -0.16 -3.17
N GLU A 42 12.73 0.95 -3.23
CA GLU A 42 12.75 1.86 -4.37
C GLU A 42 14.15 2.47 -4.56
N HIS A 43 14.80 2.88 -3.47
CA HIS A 43 16.16 3.40 -3.51
C HIS A 43 17.19 2.34 -3.88
N ALA A 44 17.12 1.15 -3.27
CA ALA A 44 18.06 0.06 -3.54
C ALA A 44 17.98 -0.45 -4.98
N SER A 45 16.78 -0.43 -5.59
CA SER A 45 16.52 -0.93 -6.94
C SER A 45 16.48 0.15 -8.02
N ALA A 46 16.86 1.40 -7.70
CA ALA A 46 16.72 2.54 -8.60
C ALA A 46 17.45 2.41 -9.95
N SER A 47 18.53 1.63 -10.01
CA SER A 47 19.30 1.39 -11.23
C SER A 47 18.80 0.22 -12.08
N GLU A 48 17.84 -0.56 -11.58
CA GLU A 48 17.31 -1.73 -12.27
C GLU A 48 16.14 -1.38 -13.21
N PRO A 49 15.93 -2.15 -14.30
CA PRO A 49 14.80 -1.94 -15.17
C PRO A 49 13.47 -2.28 -14.46
N ARG A 50 12.49 -1.37 -14.58
CA ARG A 50 11.11 -1.60 -14.13
C ARG A 50 10.10 -1.39 -15.27
N PRO A 51 8.97 -2.13 -15.29
CA PRO A 51 7.93 -1.90 -16.28
C PRO A 51 7.37 -0.46 -16.22
N PRO A 52 6.83 0.08 -17.32
CA PRO A 52 6.25 1.42 -17.33
C PRO A 52 5.14 1.58 -16.28
N GLY A 53 5.19 2.68 -15.53
CA GLY A 53 4.20 3.00 -14.49
C GLY A 53 4.38 2.23 -13.18
N TRP A 54 5.33 1.31 -13.08
CA TRP A 54 5.62 0.61 -11.83
C TRP A 54 6.50 1.48 -10.93
N ARG A 55 6.21 1.43 -9.63
CA ARG A 55 7.03 2.04 -8.58
C ARG A 55 8.23 1.17 -8.24
N LEU A 56 8.04 -0.11 -7.95
CA LEU A 56 9.13 -1.05 -7.68
C LEU A 56 9.48 -1.90 -8.91
N THR A 57 10.70 -2.45 -8.93
CA THR A 57 11.09 -3.49 -9.91
C THR A 57 10.40 -4.82 -9.56
N PRO A 58 10.22 -5.76 -10.50
CA PRO A 58 9.66 -7.07 -10.20
C PRO A 58 10.38 -7.81 -9.05
N ARG A 59 11.71 -7.65 -8.96
CA ARG A 59 12.53 -8.20 -7.88
C ARG A 59 12.21 -7.52 -6.55
N ALA A 60 12.20 -6.18 -6.52
CA ALA A 60 11.87 -5.42 -5.33
C ALA A 60 10.43 -5.67 -4.84
N THR A 61 9.46 -5.80 -5.75
CA THR A 61 8.08 -6.21 -5.41
C THR A 61 8.04 -7.59 -4.75
N LEU A 62 8.85 -8.53 -5.22
CA LEU A 62 8.93 -9.86 -4.61
C LEU A 62 9.55 -9.80 -3.21
N SER A 63 10.65 -9.06 -3.05
CA SER A 63 11.31 -8.84 -1.76
C SER A 63 10.38 -8.16 -0.75
N PHE A 64 9.59 -7.17 -1.18
CA PHE A 64 8.58 -6.53 -0.34
C PHE A 64 7.60 -7.54 0.27
N VAL A 65 7.15 -8.52 -0.51
CA VAL A 65 6.14 -9.50 -0.08
C VAL A 65 6.76 -10.63 0.76
N LEU A 66 7.94 -11.12 0.35
CA LEU A 66 8.58 -12.30 0.95
C LEU A 66 9.54 -11.99 2.08
N ASP A 67 10.54 -11.15 1.85
CA ASP A 67 11.59 -10.71 2.77
C ASP A 67 12.74 -10.04 2.00
N ASP A 68 13.53 -9.25 2.73
CA ASP A 68 14.89 -8.88 2.35
C ASP A 68 15.69 -8.61 3.63
N GLU A 69 16.46 -9.62 4.07
CA GLU A 69 17.26 -9.52 5.30
C GLU A 69 18.28 -8.37 5.24
N SER A 70 18.85 -8.09 4.06
CA SER A 70 19.86 -7.05 3.89
C SER A 70 19.30 -5.64 4.10
N LEU A 71 17.99 -5.47 3.87
CA LEU A 71 17.25 -4.23 4.08
C LEU A 71 16.37 -4.25 5.33
N GLY A 72 16.41 -5.33 6.12
CA GLY A 72 15.59 -5.49 7.33
C GLY A 72 14.09 -5.69 7.06
N ILE A 73 13.73 -6.14 5.86
CA ILE A 73 12.34 -6.30 5.41
C ILE A 73 11.82 -7.66 5.84
N ALA A 74 10.78 -7.65 6.67
CA ALA A 74 10.15 -8.86 7.18
C ALA A 74 9.13 -9.46 6.18
N GLN A 75 8.95 -10.78 6.29
CA GLN A 75 7.96 -11.51 5.51
C GLN A 75 6.53 -11.07 5.81
N LYS A 76 5.78 -10.69 4.78
CA LYS A 76 4.38 -10.25 4.89
C LYS A 76 3.40 -11.33 4.43
N PHE A 77 3.81 -12.18 3.49
CA PHE A 77 2.94 -13.23 2.94
C PHE A 77 3.64 -14.59 2.98
N VAL A 78 2.98 -15.57 3.60
CA VAL A 78 3.44 -16.95 3.63
C VAL A 78 2.94 -17.66 2.38
N GLY A 79 3.84 -17.94 1.44
CA GLY A 79 3.51 -18.62 0.20
C GLY A 79 4.73 -19.15 -0.54
N ARG A 80 4.49 -19.99 -1.55
CA ARG A 80 5.58 -20.48 -2.41
C ARG A 80 6.12 -19.32 -3.24
N ARG A 81 7.43 -19.08 -3.21
CA ARG A 81 8.11 -18.06 -4.05
C ARG A 81 7.69 -18.13 -5.52
N ALA A 82 7.67 -19.34 -6.10
CA ALA A 82 7.26 -19.55 -7.49
C ALA A 82 5.82 -19.12 -7.80
N PHE A 83 4.92 -19.09 -6.82
CA PHE A 83 3.57 -18.56 -7.00
C PHE A 83 3.59 -17.04 -7.13
N LEU A 84 4.28 -16.35 -6.22
CA LEU A 84 4.41 -14.89 -6.24
C LEU A 84 5.17 -14.39 -7.48
N GLU A 85 6.24 -15.08 -7.87
CA GLU A 85 6.97 -14.79 -9.11
C GLU A 85 6.04 -14.84 -10.33
N ARG A 86 5.18 -15.86 -10.43
CA ARG A 86 4.20 -15.95 -11.52
C ARG A 86 3.19 -14.81 -11.49
N CYS A 87 2.70 -14.42 -10.31
CA CYS A 87 1.81 -13.28 -10.17
C CYS A 87 2.47 -11.99 -10.68
N ILE A 88 3.69 -11.71 -10.22
CA ILE A 88 4.44 -10.50 -10.56
C ILE A 88 4.81 -10.47 -12.05
N VAL A 89 5.30 -11.58 -12.61
CA VAL A 89 5.62 -11.68 -14.04
C VAL A 89 4.37 -11.50 -14.90
N SER A 90 3.22 -12.04 -14.48
CA SER A 90 1.96 -11.84 -15.20
C SER A 90 1.60 -10.36 -15.27
N LEU A 91 1.62 -9.66 -14.13
CA LEU A 91 1.35 -8.22 -14.05
C LEU A 91 2.38 -7.39 -14.85
N ALA A 92 3.67 -7.73 -14.75
CA ALA A 92 4.76 -7.03 -15.44
C ALA A 92 4.67 -7.15 -16.97
N THR A 93 3.93 -8.14 -17.46
CA THR A 93 3.65 -8.36 -18.89
C THR A 93 2.31 -7.76 -19.34
N ASN A 94 1.76 -6.79 -18.60
CA ASN A 94 0.49 -6.12 -18.87
C ASN A 94 -0.70 -7.10 -18.98
N ARG A 95 -0.67 -8.21 -18.25
CA ARG A 95 -1.79 -9.15 -18.14
C ARG A 95 -2.52 -8.96 -16.82
N GLY A 96 -3.82 -9.27 -16.81
CA GLY A 96 -4.60 -9.34 -15.58
C GLY A 96 -4.21 -10.53 -14.71
N LEU A 97 -4.49 -10.43 -13.41
CA LEU A 97 -4.32 -11.48 -12.42
C LEU A 97 -5.65 -11.73 -11.70
N MET A 98 -6.11 -12.98 -11.65
CA MET A 98 -7.29 -13.38 -10.87
C MET A 98 -6.85 -14.38 -9.79
N LEU A 99 -7.07 -14.01 -8.52
CA LEU A 99 -6.76 -14.86 -7.36
C LEU A 99 -8.02 -15.64 -6.97
N ILE A 100 -7.98 -16.97 -7.10
CA ILE A 100 -9.12 -17.86 -6.78
C ILE A 100 -8.70 -18.83 -5.69
N GLY A 101 -9.58 -19.03 -4.70
CA GLY A 101 -9.38 -20.00 -3.62
C GLY A 101 -10.34 -19.81 -2.47
N GLU A 102 -10.32 -20.75 -1.53
CA GLU A 102 -11.18 -20.77 -0.33
C GLU A 102 -11.16 -19.43 0.44
N PRO A 103 -12.26 -19.02 1.10
CA PRO A 103 -12.25 -17.89 2.02
C PRO A 103 -11.12 -18.02 3.07
N GLY A 104 -10.50 -16.90 3.44
CA GLY A 104 -9.40 -16.90 4.42
C GLY A 104 -7.99 -17.17 3.86
N THR A 105 -7.84 -17.40 2.56
CA THR A 105 -6.52 -17.63 1.89
C THR A 105 -5.71 -16.35 1.58
N ALA A 106 -5.97 -15.25 2.30
CA ALA A 106 -5.27 -13.97 2.17
C ALA A 106 -5.21 -13.36 0.75
N LYS A 107 -6.15 -13.71 -0.15
CA LYS A 107 -6.23 -13.18 -1.53
C LYS A 107 -6.30 -11.65 -1.55
N SER A 108 -7.19 -11.07 -0.76
CA SER A 108 -7.37 -9.63 -0.60
C SER A 108 -6.10 -8.94 -0.09
N TYR A 109 -5.43 -9.57 0.87
CA TYR A 109 -4.22 -9.03 1.46
C TYR A 109 -3.04 -9.06 0.48
N LEU A 110 -2.88 -10.16 -0.27
CA LEU A 110 -1.88 -10.23 -1.33
C LEU A 110 -2.14 -9.19 -2.43
N SER A 111 -3.40 -8.99 -2.80
CA SER A 111 -3.77 -7.96 -3.78
C SER A 111 -3.41 -6.55 -3.30
N GLU A 112 -3.63 -6.26 -2.01
CA GLU A 112 -3.26 -4.99 -1.38
C GLU A 112 -1.73 -4.78 -1.40
N LEU A 113 -0.95 -5.78 -1.00
CA LEU A 113 0.52 -5.71 -1.01
C LEU A 113 1.07 -5.49 -2.43
N LEU A 114 0.52 -6.21 -3.42
CA LEU A 114 0.93 -6.06 -4.81
C LEU A 114 0.58 -4.66 -5.35
N ALA A 115 -0.61 -4.13 -5.03
CA ALA A 115 -0.99 -2.78 -5.43
C ALA A 115 -0.06 -1.74 -4.78
N ALA A 116 0.15 -1.79 -3.47
CA ALA A 116 1.04 -0.87 -2.78
C ALA A 116 2.47 -0.88 -3.37
N ALA A 117 3.01 -2.06 -3.67
CA ALA A 117 4.34 -2.19 -4.27
C ALA A 117 4.42 -1.72 -5.74
N ILE A 118 3.37 -1.94 -6.53
CA ILE A 118 3.37 -1.68 -7.97
C ILE A 118 2.92 -0.24 -8.28
N SER A 119 1.76 0.18 -7.77
CA SER A 119 1.18 1.50 -8.03
C SER A 119 1.50 2.53 -6.96
N GLY A 120 1.89 2.12 -5.75
CA GLY A 120 2.08 3.04 -4.62
C GLY A 120 0.78 3.51 -3.96
N ASP A 121 -0.36 2.99 -4.41
CA ASP A 121 -1.70 3.31 -3.91
C ASP A 121 -2.58 2.05 -3.99
N SER A 122 -2.87 1.45 -2.84
CA SER A 122 -3.72 0.26 -2.73
C SER A 122 -5.20 0.62 -2.51
N THR A 123 -5.53 1.89 -2.29
CA THR A 123 -6.91 2.38 -2.16
C THR A 123 -7.68 2.30 -3.48
N LEU A 124 -6.97 2.17 -4.60
CA LEU A 124 -7.53 1.92 -5.93
C LEU A 124 -7.90 0.45 -6.16
N THR A 125 -7.66 -0.44 -5.20
CA THR A 125 -8.08 -1.84 -5.32
C THR A 125 -9.59 -1.96 -5.16
N ILE A 126 -10.25 -2.52 -6.17
CA ILE A 126 -11.67 -2.91 -6.10
C ILE A 126 -11.71 -4.41 -5.81
N GLN A 127 -12.36 -4.79 -4.72
CA GLN A 127 -12.52 -6.19 -4.33
C GLN A 127 -13.96 -6.64 -4.57
N GLY A 128 -14.10 -7.87 -5.10
CA GLY A 128 -15.38 -8.52 -5.36
C GLY A 128 -15.48 -9.88 -4.68
#